data_AF-A0A7Y9L1V9-F1
#
_entry.id   AF-A0A7Y9L1V9-F1
#
_cell.length_a   1.000
_cell.length_b   1.000
_cell.length_c   1.000
_cell.angle_alpha   90.00
_cell.angle_beta   90.00
_cell.angle_gamma   90.00
#
_symmetry.space_group_name_H-M   'P 1'
#
loop_
_entity.id
_entity.type
_entity.pdbx_description
1 polymer ?
#
loop_
_entity_poly.entity_id
_entity_poly.type
_entity_poly.pdbx_seq_one_letter_code
_entity_poly.pdbx_strand_id
1 'polypeptide(L)'
;MNSAQDDLDARLRERLLLSRAVPGDRLMLADATLRAALDGSRALTPNERQALSSSPLTLRRFRQLSLERYAVLAAQPPQAANDPVWIGSQGMLRAASTATALDTLVTDDGHWTLHFLPQDGGWQVILSLSAEAPFAAHLLREQPQLRVIDGGGAIVLQGRLDADGECERAWPFATAPASHFQLYGAGFAVEPVAP
;
A
#
# COMPACT_ATOMS: atom_id res chain seq x y z
N MET A 1 -2.73 10.70 25.24
CA MET A 1 -1.59 11.63 25.23
C MET A 1 -0.43 11.17 24.32
N ASN A 2 -0.58 10.10 23.52
CA ASN A 2 0.48 9.60 22.62
C ASN A 2 0.55 10.30 21.24
N SER A 3 -0.54 10.93 20.77
CA SER A 3 -0.63 11.43 19.39
C SER A 3 0.38 12.54 19.07
N ALA A 4 0.73 13.39 20.05
CA ALA A 4 1.76 14.42 19.85
C ALA A 4 3.17 13.82 19.71
N GLN A 5 3.39 12.63 20.26
CA GLN A 5 4.67 11.93 20.16
C GLN A 5 4.77 11.19 18.83
N ASP A 6 3.68 10.59 18.36
CA ASP A 6 3.60 9.95 17.05
C ASP A 6 3.80 10.94 15.90
N ASP A 7 3.21 12.15 15.98
CA ASP A 7 3.42 13.23 14.99
C ASP A 7 4.86 13.76 14.99
N LEU A 8 5.47 13.85 16.18
CA LEU A 8 6.87 14.23 16.30
C LEU A 8 7.78 13.16 15.67
N ASP A 9 7.50 11.89 15.93
CA ASP A 9 8.21 10.75 15.34
C ASP A 9 8.05 10.71 13.82
N ALA A 10 6.87 11.00 13.27
CA ALA A 10 6.65 11.07 11.83
C ALA A 10 7.49 12.19 11.18
N ARG A 11 7.48 13.40 11.76
CA ARG A 11 8.31 14.52 11.29
C ARG A 11 9.81 14.26 11.44
N LEU A 12 10.20 13.54 12.49
CA LEU A 12 11.57 13.10 12.69
C LEU A 12 11.98 12.06 11.64
N ARG A 13 11.10 11.11 11.29
CA ARG A 13 11.33 10.13 10.20
C ARG A 13 11.47 10.81 8.84
N GLU A 14 10.61 11.77 8.51
CA GLU A 14 10.72 12.54 7.27
C GLU A 14 12.03 13.35 7.22
N ARG A 15 12.40 14.02 8.32
CA ARG A 15 13.70 14.71 8.42
C ARG A 15 14.87 13.73 8.34
N LEU A 16 14.75 12.52 8.87
CA LEU A 16 15.75 11.46 8.78
C LEU A 16 15.89 10.90 7.36
N LEU A 17 14.85 10.96 6.54
CA LEU A 17 14.91 10.60 5.11
C LEU A 17 15.55 11.69 4.25
N LEU A 18 15.51 12.94 4.70
CA LEU A 18 16.09 14.10 4.01
C LEU A 18 17.49 14.48 4.53
N SER A 19 17.89 14.02 5.72
CA SER A 19 19.17 14.38 6.34
C SER A 19 20.37 13.61 5.77
N ARG A 20 21.58 14.11 6.00
CA ARG A 20 22.81 13.38 5.63
C ARG A 20 22.87 12.04 6.39
N ALA A 21 23.42 10.99 5.75
CA ALA A 21 23.51 9.65 6.32
C ALA A 21 24.01 9.68 7.78
N VAL A 22 23.25 9.04 8.68
CA VAL A 22 23.61 8.95 10.10
C VAL A 22 24.90 8.13 10.22
N PRO A 23 25.96 8.65 10.88
CA PRO A 23 27.21 7.90 11.06
C PRO A 23 26.94 6.60 11.83
N GLY A 24 27.27 5.47 11.23
CA GLY A 24 27.12 4.14 11.84
C GLY A 24 25.80 3.41 11.53
N ASP A 25 24.88 4.02 10.79
CA ASP A 25 23.67 3.33 10.30
C ASP A 25 24.04 2.25 9.27
N ARG A 26 23.38 1.10 9.36
CA ARG A 26 23.65 -0.08 8.53
C ARG A 26 22.35 -0.64 8.01
N LEU A 27 22.44 -1.31 6.87
CA LEU A 27 21.32 -2.07 6.32
C LEU A 27 20.97 -3.19 7.29
N MET A 28 19.79 -3.08 7.92
CA MET A 28 19.29 -4.04 8.90
C MET A 28 18.55 -5.22 8.24
N LEU A 29 18.09 -5.02 7.01
CA LEU A 29 17.42 -6.04 6.19
C LEU A 29 18.17 -6.24 4.88
N ALA A 30 18.23 -7.50 4.43
CA ALA A 30 18.80 -7.82 3.14
C ALA A 30 17.86 -7.38 1.99
N ASP A 31 18.43 -6.93 0.88
CA ASP A 31 17.66 -6.54 -0.32
C ASP A 31 16.73 -7.65 -0.80
N ALA A 32 17.10 -8.93 -0.66
CA ALA A 32 16.24 -10.05 -1.01
C ALA A 32 14.97 -10.10 -0.14
N THR A 33 15.07 -9.81 1.15
CA THR A 33 13.92 -9.73 2.06
C THR A 33 13.05 -8.52 1.76
N LEU A 34 13.68 -7.37 1.47
CA LEU A 34 12.96 -6.16 1.07
C LEU A 34 12.21 -6.36 -0.25
N ARG A 35 12.82 -7.02 -1.22
CA ARG A 35 12.18 -7.37 -2.50
C ARG A 35 11.05 -8.38 -2.33
N ALA A 36 11.26 -9.42 -1.51
CA ALA A 36 10.23 -10.42 -1.20
C ALA A 36 9.01 -9.83 -0.47
N ALA A 37 9.24 -8.76 0.30
CA ALA A 37 8.16 -7.98 0.89
C ALA A 37 7.43 -7.13 -0.16
N LEU A 38 8.18 -6.45 -1.05
CA LEU A 38 7.62 -5.63 -2.12
C LEU A 38 6.86 -6.44 -3.19
N ASP A 39 7.31 -7.66 -3.50
CA ASP A 39 6.65 -8.54 -4.46
C ASP A 39 5.48 -9.33 -3.85
N GLY A 40 5.33 -9.30 -2.52
CA GLY A 40 4.28 -9.98 -1.78
C GLY A 40 4.50 -11.48 -1.58
N SER A 41 5.67 -12.02 -1.97
CA SER A 41 6.02 -13.43 -1.75
C SER A 41 6.24 -13.75 -0.27
N ARG A 42 6.54 -12.74 0.56
CA ARG A 42 6.73 -12.90 2.00
C ARG A 42 6.41 -11.63 2.78
N ALA A 43 5.52 -11.73 3.76
CA ALA A 43 5.29 -10.64 4.71
C ALA A 43 6.50 -10.41 5.65
N LEU A 44 6.84 -9.14 5.93
CA LEU A 44 7.84 -8.79 6.94
C LEU A 44 7.35 -9.18 8.34
N THR A 45 8.19 -9.89 9.08
CA THR A 45 7.91 -10.23 10.49
C THR A 45 7.88 -8.95 11.36
N PRO A 46 7.27 -8.98 12.56
CA PRO A 46 7.28 -7.82 13.47
C PRO A 46 8.68 -7.28 13.76
N ASN A 47 9.68 -8.16 13.95
CA ASN A 47 11.06 -7.77 14.20
C ASN A 47 11.70 -7.11 12.97
N GLU A 48 11.43 -7.64 11.77
CA GLU A 48 11.94 -7.04 10.53
C GLU A 48 11.27 -5.69 10.26
N ARG A 49 9.99 -5.52 10.60
CA ARG A 49 9.31 -4.23 10.55
C ARG A 49 9.92 -3.21 11.50
N GLN A 50 10.25 -3.62 12.72
CA GLN A 50 10.96 -2.76 13.67
C GLN A 50 12.36 -2.38 13.16
N ALA A 51 13.07 -3.32 12.53
CA ALA A 51 14.36 -3.07 11.90
C ALA A 51 14.27 -2.09 10.73
N LEU A 52 13.20 -2.17 9.92
CA LEU A 52 12.92 -1.23 8.83
C LEU A 52 12.63 0.18 9.34
N SER A 53 11.82 0.32 10.40
CA SER A 53 11.45 1.62 10.97
C SER A 53 12.55 2.29 11.80
N SER A 54 13.50 1.51 12.35
CA SER A 54 14.58 2.02 13.19
C SER A 54 15.84 2.42 12.43
N SER A 55 15.99 1.99 11.17
CA SER A 55 17.13 2.33 10.30
C SER A 55 16.70 3.20 9.13
N PRO A 56 17.02 4.51 9.15
CA PRO A 56 16.80 5.40 8.01
C PRO A 56 17.43 4.89 6.70
N LEU A 57 18.60 4.24 6.76
CA LEU A 57 19.25 3.64 5.59
C LEU A 57 18.43 2.47 5.01
N THR A 58 17.92 1.60 5.86
CA THR A 58 17.07 0.46 5.44
C THR A 58 15.77 0.96 4.81
N LEU A 59 15.18 2.02 5.39
CA LEU A 59 13.95 2.64 4.86
C LEU A 59 14.19 3.33 3.51
N ARG A 60 15.31 4.06 3.35
CA ARG A 60 15.71 4.61 2.03
C ARG A 60 15.93 3.52 1.01
N ARG A 61 16.59 2.43 1.39
CA ARG A 61 16.85 1.29 0.49
C ARG A 61 15.56 0.64 0.04
N PHE A 62 14.61 0.44 0.95
CA PHE A 62 13.28 -0.08 0.64
C PHE A 62 12.53 0.84 -0.34
N ARG A 63 12.55 2.17 -0.11
CA ARG A 63 11.97 3.16 -1.04
C ARG A 63 12.63 3.12 -2.42
N GLN A 64 13.96 3.01 -2.47
CA GLN A 64 14.68 2.89 -3.74
C GLN A 64 14.28 1.61 -4.49
N LEU A 65 14.20 0.46 -3.81
CA LEU A 65 13.80 -0.80 -4.41
C LEU A 65 12.36 -0.78 -4.93
N SER A 66 11.47 -0.09 -4.23
CA SER A 66 10.10 0.17 -4.71
C SER A 66 10.13 0.96 -6.03
N LEU A 67 10.86 2.09 -6.08
CA LEU A 67 10.99 2.90 -7.29
C LEU A 67 11.65 2.15 -8.46
N GLU A 68 12.69 1.35 -8.20
CA GLU A 68 13.34 0.50 -9.21
C GLU A 68 12.35 -0.52 -9.80
N ARG A 69 11.53 -1.14 -8.95
CA ARG A 69 10.47 -2.06 -9.40
C ARG A 69 9.45 -1.33 -10.27
N TYR A 70 9.02 -0.13 -9.89
CA TYR A 70 8.12 0.68 -10.73
C TYR A 70 8.74 1.01 -12.08
N ALA A 71 10.00 1.42 -12.12
CA ALA A 71 10.68 1.69 -13.38
C ALA A 71 10.74 0.46 -14.30
N VAL A 72 10.93 -0.73 -13.74
CA VAL A 72 10.90 -2.00 -14.49
C VAL A 72 9.49 -2.33 -14.99
N LEU A 73 8.46 -2.14 -14.17
CA LEU A 73 7.06 -2.37 -14.57
C LEU A 73 6.61 -1.36 -15.64
N ALA A 74 7.04 -0.10 -15.53
CA ALA A 74 6.75 0.96 -16.49
C ALA A 74 7.56 0.85 -17.80
N ALA A 75 8.72 0.17 -17.77
CA ALA A 75 9.57 -0.08 -18.93
C ALA A 75 9.18 -1.35 -19.71
N GLN A 76 8.12 -2.06 -19.30
CA GLN A 76 7.58 -3.14 -20.12
C GLN A 76 7.10 -2.58 -21.46
N PRO A 77 7.44 -3.22 -22.60
CA PRO A 77 7.06 -2.72 -23.90
C PRO A 77 5.53 -2.61 -23.99
N PRO A 78 4.98 -1.57 -24.63
CA PRO A 78 3.54 -1.48 -24.87
C PRO A 78 3.12 -2.69 -25.70
N GLN A 79 2.47 -3.65 -25.03
CA GLN A 79 1.86 -4.78 -25.68
C GLN A 79 0.59 -4.27 -26.37
N ALA A 80 0.50 -4.50 -27.70
CA ALA A 80 -0.58 -4.14 -28.64
C ALA A 80 -1.61 -3.07 -28.19
N ALA A 81 -1.61 -1.93 -28.89
CA ALA A 81 -2.34 -0.68 -28.60
C ALA A 81 -3.89 -0.71 -28.42
N ASN A 82 -4.54 -1.88 -28.44
CA ASN A 82 -6.00 -1.97 -28.47
C ASN A 82 -6.67 -2.52 -27.20
N ASP A 83 -5.92 -2.89 -26.17
CA ASP A 83 -6.49 -3.19 -24.85
C ASP A 83 -5.64 -2.50 -23.78
N PRO A 84 -6.15 -1.48 -23.06
CA PRO A 84 -5.45 -0.95 -21.91
C PRO A 84 -5.48 -2.01 -20.81
N VAL A 85 -4.49 -2.91 -20.81
CA VAL A 85 -4.28 -3.86 -19.74
C VAL A 85 -3.96 -3.07 -18.49
N TRP A 86 -4.88 -3.07 -17.53
CA TRP A 86 -4.65 -2.43 -16.24
C TRP A 86 -3.56 -3.18 -15.48
N ILE A 87 -2.48 -2.47 -15.17
CA ILE A 87 -1.29 -3.01 -14.47
C ILE A 87 -1.25 -2.65 -12.98
N GLY A 88 -2.22 -1.85 -12.51
CA GLY A 88 -2.32 -1.39 -11.13
C GLY A 88 -2.67 0.10 -11.00
N SER A 89 -3.11 0.51 -9.81
CA SER A 89 -3.46 1.87 -9.45
C SER A 89 -2.86 2.24 -8.09
N GLN A 90 -2.48 3.50 -7.89
CA GLN A 90 -1.91 4.00 -6.64
C GLN A 90 -2.85 5.01 -6.01
N GLY A 91 -2.85 5.13 -4.69
CA GLY A 91 -3.55 6.18 -3.97
C GLY A 91 -2.81 6.62 -2.72
N MET A 92 -3.14 7.82 -2.26
CA MET A 92 -2.55 8.40 -1.06
C MET A 92 -3.65 8.91 -0.13
N LEU A 93 -3.52 8.60 1.16
CA LEU A 93 -4.27 9.20 2.25
C LEU A 93 -4.01 10.71 2.22
N ARG A 94 -5.00 11.47 1.78
CA ARG A 94 -4.90 12.93 1.77
C ARG A 94 -5.18 13.44 3.18
N ALA A 95 -4.22 14.17 3.75
CA ALA A 95 -4.20 14.70 5.12
C ALA A 95 -5.37 15.64 5.49
N ALA A 96 -6.37 15.82 4.63
CA ALA A 96 -7.60 16.54 4.92
C ALA A 96 -8.62 15.72 5.73
N SER A 97 -8.37 14.44 5.99
CA SER A 97 -9.16 13.63 6.93
C SER A 97 -8.79 14.01 8.38
N THR A 98 -9.29 15.15 8.84
CA THR A 98 -9.24 15.59 10.24
C THR A 98 -9.76 14.50 11.14
N ALA A 99 -8.93 13.92 12.03
CA ALA A 99 -9.19 13.19 13.30
C ALA A 99 -10.44 12.29 13.48
N THR A 100 -11.20 12.05 12.42
CA THR A 100 -12.44 11.30 12.35
C THR A 100 -12.16 10.09 11.48
N ALA A 101 -12.85 8.98 11.75
CA ALA A 101 -12.62 7.68 11.13
C ALA A 101 -12.33 7.81 9.63
N LEU A 102 -11.29 7.11 9.16
CA LEU A 102 -11.02 7.02 7.74
C LEU A 102 -12.11 6.16 7.14
N ASP A 103 -13.11 6.79 6.53
CA ASP A 103 -14.23 6.08 5.93
C ASP A 103 -13.86 5.55 4.54
N THR A 104 -13.08 6.33 3.76
CA THR A 104 -12.70 5.97 2.40
C THR A 104 -11.29 6.42 1.98
N LEU A 105 -10.69 5.67 1.05
CA LEU A 105 -9.50 6.03 0.29
C LEU A 105 -9.75 5.82 -1.20
N VAL A 106 -9.26 6.72 -2.05
CA VAL A 106 -9.42 6.61 -3.51
C VAL A 106 -8.05 6.63 -4.17
N THR A 107 -7.86 5.84 -5.21
CA THR A 107 -6.64 5.90 -6.04
C THR A 107 -6.55 7.23 -6.78
N ASP A 108 -5.34 7.67 -7.10
CA ASP A 108 -5.06 8.93 -7.78
C ASP A 108 -5.63 8.98 -9.21
N ASP A 109 -5.88 7.83 -9.83
CA ASP A 109 -6.61 7.70 -11.09
C ASP A 109 -8.13 7.70 -10.93
N GLY A 110 -8.65 7.72 -9.70
CA GLY A 110 -10.08 7.76 -9.40
C GLY A 110 -10.85 6.46 -9.68
N HIS A 111 -10.15 5.37 -10.01
CA HIS A 111 -10.80 4.13 -10.45
C HIS A 111 -11.08 3.12 -9.34
N TRP A 112 -10.42 3.24 -8.19
CA TRP A 112 -10.60 2.34 -7.06
C TRP A 112 -10.89 3.10 -5.79
N THR A 113 -11.82 2.57 -5.01
CA THR A 113 -12.14 3.06 -3.67
C THR A 113 -11.95 1.95 -2.65
N LEU A 114 -11.27 2.23 -1.55
CA LEU A 114 -11.28 1.42 -0.35
C LEU A 114 -12.26 2.03 0.64
N HIS A 115 -13.28 1.29 1.03
CA HIS A 115 -14.18 1.64 2.12
C HIS A 115 -13.74 0.90 3.38
N PHE A 116 -13.83 1.59 4.53
CA PHE A 116 -13.58 1.00 5.84
C PHE A 116 -14.83 1.12 6.70
N LEU A 117 -15.38 -0.02 7.10
CA LEU A 117 -16.59 -0.08 7.92
C LEU A 117 -16.24 -0.62 9.31
N PRO A 118 -16.65 0.05 10.40
CA PRO A 118 -16.53 -0.52 11.74
C PRO A 118 -17.47 -1.72 11.87
N GLN A 119 -16.96 -2.82 12.42
CA GLN A 119 -17.69 -4.06 12.73
C GLN A 119 -17.52 -4.38 14.22
N ASP A 120 -18.36 -5.25 14.78
CA ASP A 120 -18.25 -5.64 16.19
C ASP A 120 -16.87 -6.25 16.51
N GLY A 121 -16.01 -5.47 17.16
CA GLY A 121 -14.65 -5.88 17.54
C GLY A 121 -13.57 -5.68 16.47
N GLY A 122 -13.85 -4.99 15.36
CA GLY A 122 -12.85 -4.77 14.32
C GLY A 122 -13.28 -3.84 13.19
N TRP A 123 -12.66 -4.02 12.03
CA TRP A 123 -12.95 -3.27 10.82
C TRP A 123 -13.15 -4.24 9.66
N GLN A 124 -13.98 -3.84 8.70
CA GLN A 124 -14.09 -4.45 7.39
C GLN A 124 -13.53 -3.49 6.37
N VAL A 125 -12.81 -4.02 5.39
CA VAL A 125 -12.31 -3.29 4.23
C VAL A 125 -12.98 -3.82 2.99
N ILE A 126 -13.48 -2.91 2.16
CA ILE A 126 -14.11 -3.22 0.88
C ILE A 126 -13.35 -2.46 -0.20
N LEU A 127 -12.85 -3.17 -1.19
CA LEU A 127 -12.30 -2.59 -2.42
C LEU A 127 -13.41 -2.55 -3.46
N SER A 128 -13.76 -1.36 -3.95
CA SER A 128 -14.78 -1.16 -4.98
C SER A 128 -14.15 -0.56 -6.23
N LEU A 129 -14.48 -1.15 -7.38
CA LEU A 129 -14.08 -0.70 -8.71
C LEU A 129 -15.10 0.30 -9.26
N SER A 130 -14.63 1.42 -9.79
CA SER A 130 -15.49 2.38 -10.49
C SER A 130 -16.00 1.79 -11.81
N ALA A 131 -17.31 1.89 -12.04
CA ALA A 131 -17.93 1.52 -13.32
C ALA A 131 -17.44 2.39 -14.49
N GLU A 132 -16.89 3.58 -14.21
CA GLU A 132 -16.32 4.47 -15.21
C GLU A 132 -14.87 4.11 -15.58
N ALA A 133 -14.25 3.13 -14.90
CA ALA A 133 -12.89 2.73 -15.21
C ALA A 133 -12.84 2.06 -16.61
N PRO A 134 -11.94 2.49 -17.51
CA PRO A 134 -11.84 1.94 -18.88
C PRO A 134 -11.60 0.43 -18.94
N PHE A 135 -11.05 -0.14 -17.87
CA PHE A 135 -10.73 -1.56 -17.72
C PHE A 135 -11.78 -2.36 -16.92
N ALA A 136 -12.87 -1.73 -16.47
CA ALA A 136 -13.80 -2.37 -15.55
C ALA A 136 -14.46 -3.62 -16.14
N ALA A 137 -14.94 -3.54 -17.38
CA ALA A 137 -15.57 -4.66 -18.07
C ALA A 137 -14.63 -5.86 -18.25
N HIS A 138 -13.33 -5.62 -18.39
CA HIS A 138 -12.33 -6.67 -18.49
C HIS A 138 -12.10 -7.32 -17.11
N LEU A 139 -11.91 -6.53 -16.06
CA LEU A 139 -11.71 -7.05 -14.70
C LEU A 139 -12.91 -7.83 -14.16
N LEU A 140 -14.14 -7.40 -14.44
CA LEU A 140 -15.35 -8.12 -14.04
C LEU A 140 -15.53 -9.44 -14.80
N ARG A 141 -15.01 -9.54 -16.03
CA ARG A 141 -15.07 -10.76 -16.84
C ARG A 141 -14.03 -11.79 -16.40
N GLU A 142 -12.77 -11.36 -16.30
CA GLU A 142 -11.64 -12.24 -15.99
C GLU A 142 -11.54 -12.56 -14.49
N GLN A 143 -12.14 -11.72 -13.64
CA GLN A 143 -12.09 -11.80 -12.17
C GLN A 143 -10.70 -12.17 -11.66
N PRO A 144 -9.63 -11.45 -12.08
CA PRO A 144 -8.29 -11.78 -11.65
C PRO A 144 -8.19 -11.64 -10.13
N GLN A 145 -7.24 -12.35 -9.53
CA GLN A 145 -6.94 -12.14 -8.12
C GLN A 145 -6.25 -10.78 -7.98
N LEU A 146 -6.79 -9.94 -7.10
CA LEU A 146 -6.30 -8.61 -6.80
C LEU A 146 -5.73 -8.56 -5.39
N ARG A 147 -4.81 -7.63 -5.17
CA ARG A 147 -4.31 -7.27 -3.85
C ARG A 147 -4.25 -5.77 -3.67
N VAL A 148 -4.44 -5.36 -2.44
CA VAL A 148 -4.25 -4.00 -1.95
C VAL A 148 -3.04 -4.03 -1.03
N ILE A 149 -2.06 -3.18 -1.30
CA ILE A 149 -0.82 -3.09 -0.54
C ILE A 149 -0.73 -1.69 0.07
N ASP A 150 -0.32 -1.56 1.33
CA ASP A 150 -0.04 -0.25 1.94
C ASP A 150 1.33 0.32 1.51
N GLY A 151 1.62 1.56 1.89
CA GLY A 151 2.93 2.18 1.59
C GLY A 151 4.13 1.52 2.28
N GLY A 152 3.90 0.59 3.22
CA GLY A 152 4.90 -0.24 3.87
C GLY A 152 5.09 -1.62 3.23
N GLY A 153 4.31 -1.96 2.19
CA GLY A 153 4.37 -3.25 1.50
C GLY A 153 3.48 -4.34 2.12
N ALA A 154 2.65 -4.04 3.12
CA ALA A 154 1.77 -5.05 3.72
C ALA A 154 0.48 -5.23 2.90
N ILE A 155 0.05 -6.48 2.75
CA ILE A 155 -1.21 -6.81 2.08
C ILE A 155 -2.36 -6.46 3.02
N VAL A 156 -3.14 -5.45 2.62
CA VAL A 156 -4.33 -4.96 3.31
C VAL A 156 -5.53 -5.83 2.97
N LEU A 157 -5.65 -6.21 1.70
CA LEU A 157 -6.74 -7.02 1.17
C LEU A 157 -6.20 -7.87 0.01
N GLN A 158 -6.65 -9.11 -0.10
CA GLN A 158 -6.42 -9.94 -1.27
C GLN A 158 -7.64 -10.81 -1.56
N GLY A 159 -8.11 -10.80 -2.81
CA GLY A 159 -9.31 -11.49 -3.23
C GLY A 159 -9.66 -11.25 -4.69
N ARG A 160 -10.83 -11.72 -5.11
CA ARG A 160 -11.39 -11.46 -6.45
C ARG A 160 -12.58 -10.53 -6.32
N LEU A 161 -12.85 -9.76 -7.36
CA LEU A 161 -14.07 -8.95 -7.43
C LEU A 161 -15.28 -9.87 -7.60
N ASP A 162 -16.39 -9.51 -6.98
CA ASP A 162 -17.69 -10.10 -7.22
C ASP A 162 -18.40 -9.48 -8.44
N ALA A 163 -19.68 -9.81 -8.62
CA ALA A 163 -20.49 -9.31 -9.73
C ALA A 163 -20.72 -7.79 -9.70
N ASP A 164 -20.60 -7.17 -8.53
CA ASP A 164 -20.78 -5.73 -8.32
C ASP A 164 -19.44 -4.96 -8.44
N GLY A 165 -18.33 -5.67 -8.64
CA GLY A 165 -17.01 -5.07 -8.73
C GLY A 165 -16.40 -4.77 -7.37
N GLU A 166 -16.82 -5.50 -6.34
CA GLU A 166 -16.36 -5.34 -4.98
C GLU A 166 -15.57 -6.55 -4.48
N CYS A 167 -14.64 -6.30 -3.56
CA CYS A 167 -13.97 -7.35 -2.82
C CYS A 167 -13.90 -6.95 -1.35
N GLU A 168 -14.48 -7.76 -0.47
CA GLU A 168 -14.53 -7.51 0.95
C GLU A 168 -13.64 -8.46 1.76
N ARG A 169 -12.98 -7.92 2.78
CA ARG A 169 -12.22 -8.70 3.76
C ARG A 169 -12.31 -8.08 5.15
N ALA A 170 -12.18 -8.93 6.16
CA ALA A 170 -11.89 -8.47 7.51
C ALA A 170 -10.53 -7.75 7.50
N TRP A 171 -10.47 -6.60 8.15
CA TRP A 171 -9.26 -5.84 8.32
C TRP A 171 -8.21 -6.66 9.08
N PRO A 172 -7.00 -6.88 8.52
CA PRO A 172 -6.06 -7.86 9.07
C PRO A 172 -5.19 -7.31 10.19
N PHE A 173 -5.30 -6.03 10.53
CA PHE A 173 -4.41 -5.36 11.49
C PHE A 173 -5.14 -4.97 12.78
N ALA A 174 -4.41 -4.95 13.89
CA ALA A 174 -4.95 -4.53 15.20
C ALA A 174 -5.17 -3.02 15.29
N THR A 175 -4.44 -2.23 14.51
CA THR A 175 -4.57 -0.76 14.44
C THR A 175 -5.71 -0.36 13.52
N ALA A 176 -6.41 0.73 13.85
CA ALA A 176 -7.45 1.28 12.98
C ALA A 176 -6.88 1.70 11.61
N PRO A 177 -7.66 1.63 10.51
CA PRO A 177 -7.20 1.92 9.15
C PRO A 177 -6.46 3.25 9.01
N ALA A 178 -7.03 4.34 9.55
CA ALA A 178 -6.43 5.67 9.53
C ALA A 178 -5.00 5.68 10.10
N SER A 179 -4.84 5.15 11.32
CA SER A 179 -3.55 5.10 12.01
C SER A 179 -2.57 4.18 11.30
N HIS A 180 -3.05 3.06 10.75
CA HIS A 180 -2.22 2.13 9.99
C HIS A 180 -1.61 2.80 8.76
N PHE A 181 -2.42 3.39 7.89
CA PHE A 181 -1.90 4.05 6.69
C PHE A 181 -0.97 5.22 7.02
N GLN A 182 -1.27 6.02 8.05
CA GLN A 182 -0.37 7.10 8.50
C GLN A 182 1.01 6.57 8.94
N LEU A 183 1.05 5.44 9.66
CA LEU A 183 2.31 4.83 10.10
C LEU A 183 3.16 4.29 8.94
N TYR A 184 2.53 3.84 7.86
CA TYR A 184 3.19 3.15 6.75
C TYR A 184 3.25 4.00 5.46
N GLY A 185 3.45 5.31 5.60
CA GLY A 185 3.77 6.20 4.47
C GLY A 185 2.56 6.77 3.74
N ALA A 186 1.36 6.66 4.32
CA ALA A 186 0.12 7.27 3.85
C ALA A 186 -0.28 6.85 2.42
N GLY A 187 0.31 5.78 1.86
CA GLY A 187 0.04 5.32 0.50
C GLY A 187 -0.64 3.96 0.47
N PHE A 188 -1.24 3.63 -0.68
CA PHE A 188 -1.68 2.29 -1.01
C PHE A 188 -1.64 2.04 -2.52
N ALA A 189 -1.58 0.77 -2.90
CA ALA A 189 -1.55 0.28 -4.26
C ALA A 189 -2.62 -0.79 -4.45
N VAL A 190 -3.31 -0.79 -5.58
CA VAL A 190 -4.17 -1.88 -6.04
C VAL A 190 -3.49 -2.53 -7.23
N GLU A 191 -3.19 -3.82 -7.15
CA GLU A 191 -2.44 -4.54 -8.17
C GLU A 191 -3.05 -5.92 -8.45
N PRO A 192 -2.96 -6.43 -9.70
CA PRO A 192 -3.21 -7.83 -9.96
C PRO A 192 -2.13 -8.71 -9.31
N VAL A 193 -2.54 -9.86 -8.77
CA VAL A 193 -1.62 -10.91 -8.32
C VAL A 193 -1.22 -11.72 -9.55
N ALA A 194 0.08 -11.79 -9.83
CA ALA A 194 0.57 -12.65 -10.89
C ALA A 194 0.16 -14.11 -10.62
N PRO A 195 -0.33 -14.85 -11.63
CA PRO A 195 -0.74 -16.24 -11.50
C PRO A 195 0.42 -17.19 -11.15
#